data_AF-A0A946PKB3-F1
#
_entry.id   AF-A0A946PKB3-F1
#
_cell.length_a   1.000
_cell.length_b   1.000
_cell.length_c   1.000
_cell.angle_alpha   90.00
_cell.angle_beta   90.00
_cell.angle_gamma   90.00
#
_symmetry.space_group_name_H-M   'P 1'
#
loop_
_entity.id
_entity.type
_entity.pdbx_description
1 polymer ?
#
loop_
_entity_poly.entity_id
_entity_poly.type
_entity_poly.pdbx_seq_one_letter_code
_entity_poly.pdbx_strand_id
1 'polypeptide(L)'
;MNVQQSTDQPQSTSTADAALRADIRRLGHQLGGTLVRQHGQELLDLVELVRQSAQKLRQNDAPEGVTQSLTALLADTDAQQAIALVRAFTVYFHLA
;
A
#
# COMPACT_ATOMS: atom_id res chain seq x y z
N MET A 1 16.56 48.15 -19.12
CA MET A 1 16.15 47.81 -17.75
C MET A 1 15.50 46.44 -17.81
N ASN A 2 16.32 45.37 -17.81
CA ASN A 2 15.83 43.99 -17.92
C ASN A 2 15.48 43.49 -16.51
N VAL A 3 14.19 43.36 -16.25
CA VAL A 3 13.66 42.61 -15.11
C VAL A 3 13.85 41.13 -15.38
N GLN A 4 14.93 40.55 -14.84
CA GLN A 4 15.17 39.13 -14.84
C GLN A 4 14.04 38.43 -14.06
N GLN A 5 13.27 37.60 -14.77
CA GLN A 5 12.36 36.62 -14.18
C GLN A 5 13.16 35.69 -13.25
N SER A 6 12.95 35.81 -11.93
CA SER A 6 13.31 34.76 -10.97
C SER A 6 12.17 33.76 -10.91
N THR A 7 12.26 32.73 -11.74
CA THR A 7 11.38 31.56 -11.71
C THR A 7 11.88 30.62 -10.61
N ASP A 8 11.39 30.82 -9.38
CA ASP A 8 11.61 29.97 -8.20
C ASP A 8 10.19 29.67 -7.66
N GLN A 9 9.64 28.46 -7.50
CA GLN A 9 10.09 27.07 -7.56
C GLN A 9 8.81 26.18 -7.55
N PRO A 10 8.66 25.20 -8.47
CA PRO A 10 7.84 24.01 -8.21
C PRO A 10 8.65 22.70 -8.15
N GLN A 11 9.99 22.76 -8.28
CA GLN A 11 10.84 21.55 -8.38
C GLN A 11 11.22 20.94 -7.01
N SER A 12 11.27 21.75 -5.95
CA SER A 12 11.74 21.35 -4.61
C SER A 12 10.71 20.50 -3.87
N THR A 13 9.42 20.86 -3.98
CA THR A 13 8.29 20.10 -3.40
C THR A 13 8.13 18.74 -4.07
N SER A 14 8.20 18.70 -5.41
CA SER A 14 8.18 17.44 -6.18
C SER A 14 9.32 16.48 -5.79
N THR A 15 10.53 17.02 -5.56
CA THR A 15 11.69 16.23 -5.15
C THR A 15 11.54 15.71 -3.72
N ALA A 16 11.06 16.53 -2.79
CA ALA A 16 10.78 16.11 -1.41
C ALA A 16 9.68 15.04 -1.36
N ASP A 17 8.60 15.19 -2.13
CA ASP A 17 7.54 14.19 -2.25
C ASP A 17 8.06 12.88 -2.84
N ALA A 18 8.97 12.94 -3.82
CA ALA A 18 9.58 11.77 -4.40
C ALA A 18 10.49 11.02 -3.40
N ALA A 19 11.26 11.76 -2.60
CA ALA A 19 12.10 11.21 -1.54
C ALA A 19 11.25 10.55 -0.44
N LEU A 20 10.19 11.22 0.02
CA LEU A 20 9.25 10.65 1.00
C LEU A 20 8.61 9.37 0.47
N ARG A 21 8.10 9.36 -0.77
CA ARG A 21 7.56 8.14 -1.38
C ARG A 21 8.59 7.02 -1.48
N ALA A 22 9.88 7.34 -1.68
CA ALA A 22 10.94 6.34 -1.70
C ALA A 22 11.19 5.75 -0.30
N ASP A 23 11.19 6.58 0.74
CA ASP A 23 11.31 6.14 2.14
C ASP A 23 10.14 5.26 2.57
N ILE A 24 8.91 5.68 2.26
CA ILE A 24 7.70 4.88 2.53
C ILE A 24 7.78 3.51 1.84
N ARG A 25 8.21 3.47 0.57
CA ARG A 25 8.43 2.20 -0.14
C ARG A 25 9.50 1.34 0.53
N ARG A 26 10.60 1.93 0.98
CA ARG A 26 11.67 1.20 1.68
C ARG A 26 11.15 0.59 2.98
N LEU A 27 10.47 1.39 3.81
CA LEU A 27 9.88 0.94 5.07
C LEU A 27 8.81 -0.13 4.84
N GLY A 28 7.97 0.03 3.82
CA GLY A 28 6.98 -0.98 3.41
C GLY A 28 7.63 -2.31 3.03
N HIS A 29 8.74 -2.29 2.29
CA HIS A 29 9.48 -3.51 1.94
C HIS A 29 10.09 -4.20 3.19
N GLN A 30 10.66 -3.42 4.12
CA GLN A 30 11.20 -3.94 5.37
C GLN A 30 10.11 -4.53 6.27
N LEU A 31 8.93 -3.91 6.32
CA LEU A 31 7.76 -4.43 7.00
C LEU A 31 7.29 -5.74 6.36
N GLY A 32 7.19 -5.80 5.03
CA GLY A 32 6.86 -7.03 4.30
C GLY A 32 7.80 -8.19 4.65
N GLY A 33 9.11 -7.95 4.63
CA GLY A 33 10.09 -8.96 5.05
C GLY A 33 9.94 -9.36 6.53
N THR A 34 9.48 -8.46 7.39
CA THR A 34 9.20 -8.75 8.80
C THR A 34 7.94 -9.61 8.97
N LEU A 35 6.89 -9.35 8.20
CA LEU A 35 5.69 -10.19 8.16
C LEU A 35 6.03 -11.62 7.77
N VAL A 36 6.85 -11.81 6.72
CA VAL A 36 7.29 -13.15 6.28
C VAL A 36 8.04 -13.88 7.39
N ARG A 37 8.96 -13.20 8.10
CA ARG A 37 9.71 -13.83 9.19
C ARG A 37 8.86 -14.21 10.40
N GLN A 38 7.80 -13.45 10.69
CA GLN A 38 6.99 -13.64 11.91
C GLN A 38 5.75 -14.52 11.67
N HIS A 39 5.18 -14.48 10.47
CA HIS A 39 3.88 -15.08 10.16
C HIS A 39 3.90 -15.95 8.89
N GLY A 40 5.04 -16.06 8.21
CA GLY A 40 5.17 -16.81 6.97
C GLY A 40 4.79 -16.01 5.73
N GLN A 41 5.07 -16.61 4.57
CA GLN A 41 4.82 -15.99 3.26
C GLN A 41 3.32 -15.81 2.98
N GLU A 42 2.49 -16.74 3.45
CA GLU A 42 1.04 -16.75 3.22
C GLU A 42 0.35 -15.46 3.69
N LEU A 43 0.79 -14.88 4.82
CA LEU A 43 0.23 -13.62 5.30
C LEU A 43 0.55 -12.48 4.34
N LEU A 44 1.78 -12.41 3.83
CA LEU A 44 2.18 -11.36 2.89
C LEU A 44 1.41 -11.50 1.57
N ASP A 45 1.22 -12.73 1.09
CA ASP A 45 0.45 -13.00 -0.12
C ASP A 45 -1.01 -12.57 0.04
N LEU A 46 -1.62 -12.84 1.20
CA LEU A 46 -2.97 -12.40 1.53
C LEU A 46 -3.06 -10.85 1.57
N VAL A 47 -2.12 -10.18 2.22
CA VAL A 47 -2.04 -8.71 2.25
C VAL A 47 -1.98 -8.14 0.82
N GLU A 48 -1.10 -8.68 -0.02
CA GLU A 48 -0.95 -8.20 -1.40
C GLU A 48 -2.17 -8.50 -2.26
N LEU A 49 -2.84 -9.63 -2.06
CA LEU A 49 -4.07 -9.97 -2.76
C LEU A 49 -5.22 -9.01 -2.40
N VAL A 50 -5.37 -8.68 -1.12
CA VAL A 50 -6.34 -7.68 -0.64
C VAL A 50 -6.00 -6.30 -1.18
N ARG A 51 -4.72 -5.89 -1.14
CA ARG A 51 -4.24 -4.60 -1.65
C ARG A 51 -4.53 -4.43 -3.14
N GLN A 52 -4.25 -5.46 -3.94
CA GLN A 52 -4.51 -5.48 -5.38
C GLN A 52 -6.01 -5.43 -5.68
N SER A 53 -6.83 -6.19 -4.95
CA SER A 53 -8.29 -6.17 -5.09
C SER A 53 -8.86 -4.79 -4.78
N ALA A 54 -8.44 -4.18 -3.67
CA ALA A 54 -8.83 -2.82 -3.30
C ALA A 54 -8.38 -1.77 -4.33
N GLN A 55 -7.20 -1.96 -4.94
CA GLN A 55 -6.73 -1.08 -6.01
C GLN A 55 -7.56 -1.22 -7.28
N LYS A 56 -7.99 -2.43 -7.65
CA LYS A 56 -8.89 -2.66 -8.79
C LYS A 56 -10.26 -2.02 -8.55
N LEU A 57 -10.81 -2.14 -7.34
CA LEU A 57 -12.10 -1.56 -6.97
C LEU A 57 -12.14 -0.02 -7.03
N ARG A 58 -10.99 0.66 -6.90
CA ARG A 58 -10.89 2.12 -7.05
C ARG A 58 -10.82 2.58 -8.50
N GLN A 59 -10.58 1.67 -9.45
CA GLN A 59 -10.53 2.00 -10.87
C GLN A 59 -11.96 2.04 -11.42
N ASN A 60 -12.24 2.99 -12.32
CA ASN A 60 -13.60 3.18 -12.88
C ASN A 60 -14.12 1.92 -13.63
N ASP A 61 -13.22 1.05 -14.09
CA ASP A 61 -13.53 -0.18 -14.82
C ASP A 61 -13.22 -1.43 -13.98
N ALA A 62 -13.54 -1.41 -12.68
CA ALA A 62 -13.35 -2.55 -11.81
C ALA A 62 -14.08 -3.80 -12.38
N PRO A 63 -13.40 -4.94 -12.58
CA PRO A 63 -14.06 -6.13 -13.10
C PRO A 63 -15.23 -6.56 -12.22
N GLU A 64 -16.32 -7.00 -12.85
CA GLU A 64 -17.45 -7.59 -12.12
C GLU A 64 -16.97 -8.77 -11.26
N GLY A 65 -17.47 -8.86 -10.03
CA GLY A 65 -17.14 -9.95 -9.12
C GLY A 65 -15.91 -9.76 -8.24
N VAL A 66 -15.06 -8.73 -8.42
CA VAL A 66 -13.89 -8.49 -7.54
C VAL A 66 -14.30 -8.37 -6.07
N THR A 67 -15.38 -7.65 -5.77
CA THR A 67 -15.92 -7.54 -4.41
C THR A 67 -16.36 -8.90 -3.88
N GLN A 68 -17.03 -9.71 -4.70
CA GLN A 68 -17.53 -11.01 -4.27
C GLN A 68 -16.38 -11.98 -3.98
N SER A 69 -15.36 -12.03 -4.84
CA SER A 69 -14.16 -12.85 -4.63
C SER A 69 -13.38 -12.43 -3.39
N LEU A 70 -13.22 -11.12 -3.17
CA LEU A 70 -12.55 -10.60 -1.97
C LEU A 70 -13.34 -10.95 -0.70
N THR A 71 -14.66 -10.80 -0.71
CA THR A 71 -15.51 -11.18 0.43
C THR A 71 -15.42 -12.67 0.73
N ALA A 72 -15.46 -13.53 -0.30
CA ALA A 72 -15.36 -14.98 -0.12
C ALA A 72 -14.00 -15.38 0.49
N LEU A 73 -12.91 -14.79 0.00
CA LEU A 73 -11.56 -15.01 0.54
C LEU A 73 -11.47 -14.64 2.03
N LEU A 74 -11.98 -13.45 2.38
CA LEU A 74 -11.94 -12.97 3.77
C LEU A 74 -12.85 -13.79 4.68
N ALA A 75 -13.96 -14.34 4.17
CA ALA A 75 -14.86 -15.20 4.92
C ALA A 75 -14.26 -16.59 5.22
N ASP A 76 -13.37 -17.09 4.35
CA ASP A 76 -12.65 -18.36 4.52
C ASP A 76 -11.38 -18.23 5.38
N THR A 77 -10.96 -17.00 5.68
CA THR A 77 -9.75 -16.74 6.48
C THR A 77 -10.02 -17.03 7.96
N ASP A 78 -9.12 -17.77 8.61
CA ASP A 78 -9.26 -18.06 10.03
C ASP A 78 -9.07 -16.81 10.91
N ALA A 79 -9.52 -16.88 12.17
CA ALA A 79 -9.47 -15.74 13.08
C ALA A 79 -8.04 -15.24 13.37
N GLN A 80 -7.04 -16.12 13.45
CA GLN A 80 -5.66 -15.71 13.69
C GLN A 80 -5.07 -14.99 12.49
N GLN A 81 -5.30 -15.51 11.28
CA GLN A 81 -4.90 -14.88 10.03
C GLN A 81 -5.61 -13.54 9.83
N ALA A 82 -6.91 -13.44 10.14
CA ALA A 82 -7.66 -12.19 10.07
C ALA A 82 -7.10 -11.12 11.02
N ILE A 83 -6.76 -11.49 12.26
CA ILE A 83 -6.12 -10.57 13.21
C ILE A 83 -4.75 -10.11 12.69
N ALA A 84 -3.94 -11.02 12.16
CA ALA A 84 -2.64 -10.68 11.60
C ALA A 84 -2.76 -9.76 10.38
N LEU A 85 -3.74 -10.01 9.51
CA LEU A 85 -4.06 -9.19 8.34
C LEU A 85 -4.45 -7.76 8.73
N VAL A 86 -5.36 -7.60 9.69
CA VAL A 86 -5.77 -6.28 10.20
C VAL A 86 -4.56 -5.54 10.78
N ARG A 87 -3.75 -6.20 11.61
CA ARG A 87 -2.53 -5.60 12.18
C ARG A 87 -1.56 -5.16 11.09
N ALA A 88 -1.33 -5.99 10.07
CA ALA A 88 -0.47 -5.63 8.95
C ALA A 88 -0.97 -4.36 8.24
N PHE A 89 -2.26 -4.29 7.90
CA PHE A 89 -2.84 -3.10 7.29
C PHE A 89 -2.76 -1.85 8.17
N THR A 90 -2.96 -1.97 9.48
CA THR A 90 -2.78 -0.85 10.41
C THR A 90 -1.36 -0.31 10.38
N VAL A 91 -0.35 -1.18 10.38
CA VAL A 91 1.06 -0.75 10.33
C VAL A 91 1.39 -0.14 8.97
N TYR A 92 0.95 -0.73 7.86
CA TYR A 92 1.12 -0.12 6.53
C TYR A 92 0.44 1.25 6.43
N PHE A 93 -0.73 1.42 7.03
CA PHE A 93 -1.44 2.70 7.05
C PHE A 93 -0.68 3.78 7.81
N HIS A 94 -0.03 3.45 8.93
CA HIS A 94 0.82 4.40 9.64
C HIS A 94 2.09 4.81 8.86
N LEU A 95 2.44 4.11 7.78
CA LEU A 95 3.55 4.48 6.91
C LEU A 95 3.13 5.39 5.74
N ALA A 96 1.84 5.47 5.41
CA ALA A 96 1.32 6.17 4.22
C ALA A 96 0.76 7.55 4.55
#